data_AF-A0A7X5J9T4-F1
#
_entry.id   AF-A0A7X5J9T4-F1
#
_cell.length_a   1.000
_cell.length_b   1.000
_cell.length_c   1.000
_cell.angle_alpha   90.00
_cell.angle_beta   90.00
_cell.angle_gamma   90.00
#
_symmetry.space_group_name_H-M   'P 1'
#
loop_
_entity.id
_entity.type
_entity.pdbx_description
1 polymer ?
#
loop_
_entity_poly.entity_id
_entity_poly.type
_entity_poly.pdbx_seq_one_letter_code
_entity_poly.pdbx_strand_id
1 'polypeptide(L)'
;MQTVRLRPLCNELDLNATRVEQWISRGYFKPSEAGVAGRARQLTKKDAVTLLALAELVDAGLDAATIHREVENLFLFKGRSYLVISRGELGLLVPASERGKPAPTAADCTRVPLAAGDYRSDIVAEADLPGVLADPFKSVSIVVSLDYLVAVVDAAWERLADGKGGTAD
;
A
#
# COMPACT_ATOMS: atom_id res chain seq x y z
N MET A 1 -13.09 15.00 -9.01
CA MET A 1 -12.70 14.01 -7.99
C MET A 1 -12.91 14.65 -6.63
N GLN A 2 -13.65 14.01 -5.71
CA GLN A 2 -13.87 14.60 -4.38
C GLN A 2 -12.60 14.47 -3.54
N THR A 3 -12.19 15.57 -2.91
CA THR A 3 -11.03 15.62 -2.04
C THR A 3 -11.41 16.09 -0.63
N VAL A 4 -10.63 15.66 0.36
CA VAL A 4 -10.77 16.07 1.78
C VAL A 4 -9.46 16.66 2.28
N ARG A 5 -9.53 17.49 3.32
CA ARG A 5 -8.32 18.08 3.93
C ARG A 5 -7.59 17.01 4.74
N LEU A 6 -6.25 17.07 4.72
CA LEU A 6 -5.38 16.12 5.43
C LEU A 6 -5.72 15.98 6.92
N ARG A 7 -5.75 17.08 7.68
CA ARG A 7 -5.92 17.02 9.14
C ARG A 7 -7.27 16.41 9.58
N PRO A 8 -8.44 16.85 9.05
CA PRO A 8 -9.70 16.18 9.36
C PRO A 8 -9.69 14.69 9.02
N LEU A 9 -9.11 14.31 7.89
CA LEU A 9 -8.99 12.90 7.52
C LEU A 9 -8.12 12.12 8.51
N CYS A 10 -6.97 12.67 8.91
CA CYS A 10 -6.12 12.04 9.93
C CYS A 10 -6.88 11.82 11.24
N ASN A 11 -7.68 12.80 11.69
CA ASN A 11 -8.48 12.64 12.90
C ASN A 11 -9.51 11.51 12.76
N GLU A 12 -10.20 11.42 11.62
CA GLU A 12 -11.21 10.38 11.37
C GLU A 12 -10.63 8.97 11.22
N LEU A 13 -9.37 8.88 10.78
CA LEU A 13 -8.62 7.63 10.64
C LEU A 13 -7.75 7.32 11.86
N ASP A 14 -7.86 8.10 12.94
CA ASP A 14 -7.01 8.01 14.14
C ASP A 14 -5.49 8.03 13.83
N LEU A 15 -5.10 8.80 12.81
CA LEU A 15 -3.71 8.97 12.40
C LEU A 15 -3.12 10.22 13.03
N ASN A 16 -1.87 10.10 13.50
CA ASN A 16 -1.11 11.27 13.95
C ASN A 16 -0.74 12.16 12.76
N ALA A 17 -1.42 13.31 12.63
CA ALA A 17 -1.20 14.25 11.52
C ALA A 17 0.25 14.76 11.42
N THR A 18 0.96 14.91 12.54
CA THR A 18 2.38 15.32 12.55
C THR A 18 3.26 14.23 11.93
N ARG A 19 3.00 12.96 12.27
CA ARG A 19 3.70 11.81 11.68
C ARG A 19 3.47 11.76 10.17
N VAL A 20 2.24 11.99 9.72
CA VAL A 20 1.91 12.01 8.29
C VAL A 20 2.61 13.15 7.54
N GLU A 21 2.64 14.36 8.09
CA GLU A 21 3.39 15.49 7.49
C GLU A 21 4.91 15.21 7.45
N GLN A 22 5.45 14.46 8.42
CA GLN A 22 6.84 13.99 8.36
C GLN A 22 7.07 13.00 7.22
N TRP A 23 6.15 12.05 6.99
CA TRP A 23 6.22 11.15 5.84
C TRP A 23 6.12 11.89 4.52
N ILE A 24 5.27 12.92 4.43
CA ILE A 24 5.19 13.78 3.26
C ILE A 24 6.50 14.53 3.02
N SER A 25 7.06 15.16 4.05
CA SER A 25 8.31 15.93 3.92
C SER A 25 9.53 15.06 3.57
N ARG A 26 9.56 13.81 4.05
CA ARG A 26 10.59 12.82 3.72
C ARG A 26 10.35 12.10 2.39
N GLY A 27 9.19 12.33 1.75
CA GLY A 27 8.82 11.71 0.48
C GLY A 27 8.36 10.25 0.58
N TYR A 28 8.08 9.75 1.79
CA TYR A 28 7.52 8.41 2.02
C TYR A 28 6.02 8.36 1.66
N PHE A 29 5.34 9.50 1.65
CA PHE A 29 3.98 9.58 1.17
C PHE A 29 3.83 10.80 0.27
N LYS A 30 3.30 10.62 -0.93
CA LYS A 30 3.12 11.68 -1.91
C LYS A 30 1.65 11.80 -2.26
N PRO A 31 0.95 12.82 -1.72
CA PRO A 31 -0.40 13.14 -2.15
C PRO A 31 -0.49 13.30 -3.66
N SER A 32 -1.55 12.78 -4.27
CA SER A 32 -1.78 12.91 -5.71
C SER A 32 -1.96 14.38 -6.15
N GLU A 33 -2.57 15.19 -5.29
CA GLU A 33 -2.74 16.63 -5.52
C GLU A 33 -1.50 17.42 -5.07
N ALA A 34 -1.00 18.30 -5.93
CA ALA A 34 0.12 19.17 -5.61
C ALA A 34 -0.25 20.15 -4.49
N GLY A 35 0.61 20.26 -3.47
CA GLY A 35 0.42 21.23 -2.40
C GLY A 35 0.55 22.66 -2.93
N VAL A 36 -0.46 23.49 -2.68
CA VAL A 36 -0.40 24.93 -2.97
C VAL A 36 -0.02 25.68 -1.69
N ALA A 37 1.02 26.52 -1.75
CA ALA A 37 1.46 27.31 -0.61
C ALA A 37 0.30 28.14 -0.02
N GLY A 38 0.14 28.11 1.31
CA GLY A 38 -0.96 28.78 2.00
C GLY A 38 -2.31 28.08 1.94
N ARG A 39 -2.43 26.91 1.28
CA ARG A 39 -3.65 26.08 1.29
C ARG A 39 -3.43 24.78 2.04
N ALA A 40 -4.48 24.34 2.74
CA ALA A 40 -4.49 23.03 3.36
C ALA A 40 -4.35 21.94 2.28
N ARG A 41 -3.47 20.96 2.52
CA ARG A 41 -3.30 19.80 1.64
C ARG A 41 -4.62 19.06 1.49
N GLN A 42 -4.92 18.67 0.26
CA GLN A 42 -6.09 17.90 -0.08
C GLN A 42 -5.67 16.50 -0.50
N LEU A 43 -6.43 15.50 -0.05
CA LEU A 43 -6.20 14.10 -0.35
C LEU A 43 -7.41 13.54 -1.10
N THR A 44 -7.10 12.67 -2.04
CA THR A 44 -8.06 11.85 -2.75
C THR A 44 -8.36 10.60 -1.92
N LYS A 45 -9.42 9.87 -2.27
CA LYS A 45 -9.76 8.63 -1.59
C LYS A 45 -8.68 7.55 -1.76
N LYS A 46 -8.03 7.51 -2.93
CA LYS A 46 -6.88 6.65 -3.19
C LYS A 46 -5.71 7.00 -2.26
N ASP A 47 -5.40 8.29 -2.12
CA ASP A 47 -4.35 8.75 -1.21
C ASP A 47 -4.63 8.31 0.24
N ALA A 48 -5.89 8.36 0.67
CA ALA A 48 -6.30 7.93 2.00
C ALA A 48 -6.10 6.44 2.23
N VAL A 49 -6.44 5.59 1.25
CA VAL A 49 -6.19 4.13 1.33
C VAL A 49 -4.70 3.83 1.38
N THR A 50 -3.89 4.47 0.53
CA THR A 50 -2.43 4.32 0.56
C THR A 50 -1.84 4.80 1.89
N LEU A 51 -2.32 5.92 2.43
CA LEU A 51 -1.86 6.45 3.70
C LEU A 51 -2.20 5.52 4.86
N LEU A 52 -3.43 4.99 4.88
CA LEU A 52 -3.86 4.05 5.91
C LEU A 52 -3.08 2.73 5.82
N ALA A 53 -2.86 2.21 4.61
CA ALA A 53 -2.00 1.04 4.40
C ALA A 53 -0.58 1.26 4.93
N LEU A 54 0.03 2.43 4.63
CA LEU A 54 1.35 2.78 5.17
C LEU A 54 1.34 2.81 6.70
N ALA A 55 0.30 3.40 7.30
CA ALA A 55 0.17 3.50 8.74
C ALA A 55 0.09 2.12 9.40
N GLU A 56 -0.78 1.23 8.91
CA GLU A 56 -0.92 -0.14 9.40
C GLU A 56 0.42 -0.91 9.36
N LEU A 57 1.17 -0.78 8.27
CA LEU A 57 2.47 -1.44 8.13
C LEU A 57 3.51 -0.87 9.11
N VAL A 58 3.52 0.44 9.31
CA VAL A 58 4.45 1.08 10.27
C VAL A 58 4.06 0.75 11.72
N ASP A 59 2.76 0.73 12.02
CA ASP A 59 2.25 0.40 13.36
C ASP A 59 2.48 -1.09 13.70
N ALA A 60 2.55 -1.95 12.68
CA ALA A 60 3.02 -3.33 12.80
C ALA A 60 4.57 -3.48 12.91
N GLY A 61 5.31 -2.36 12.95
CA GLY A 61 6.74 -2.34 13.22
C GLY A 61 7.66 -2.26 11.99
N LEU A 62 7.12 -2.04 10.79
CA LEU A 62 7.95 -1.83 9.59
C LEU A 62 8.47 -0.39 9.51
N ASP A 63 9.68 -0.22 8.99
CA ASP A 63 10.24 1.10 8.76
C ASP A 63 9.60 1.77 7.54
N ALA A 64 9.01 2.95 7.74
CA ALA A 64 8.43 3.79 6.68
C ALA A 64 9.42 4.08 5.55
N ALA A 65 10.71 4.22 5.88
CA ALA A 65 11.75 4.49 4.89
C ALA A 65 11.92 3.34 3.88
N THR A 66 11.63 2.10 4.29
CA THR A 66 11.72 0.91 3.44
C THR A 66 10.38 0.57 2.82
N ILE A 67 9.30 0.57 3.60
CA ILE A 67 8.01 -0.02 3.18
C ILE A 67 7.16 0.89 2.30
N HIS A 68 7.43 2.20 2.25
CA HIS A 68 6.56 3.14 1.52
C HIS A 68 6.37 2.79 0.04
N ARG A 69 7.40 2.23 -0.62
CA ARG A 69 7.34 1.86 -2.04
C ARG A 69 6.34 0.75 -2.31
N GLU A 70 6.13 -0.11 -1.32
CA GLU A 70 5.24 -1.27 -1.39
C GLU A 70 3.76 -0.90 -1.32
N VAL A 71 3.43 0.35 -0.98
CA VAL A 71 2.05 0.86 -0.94
C VAL A 71 1.75 1.95 -1.99
N GLU A 72 2.72 2.35 -2.82
CA GLU A 72 2.49 3.39 -3.83
C GLU A 72 1.50 2.95 -4.92
N ASN A 73 1.52 1.66 -5.27
CA ASN A 73 0.76 1.09 -6.39
C ASN A 73 -0.35 0.15 -5.95
N LEU A 74 -1.05 0.49 -4.86
CA LEU A 74 -2.22 -0.28 -4.44
C LEU A 74 -3.30 -0.27 -5.51
N PHE A 75 -3.81 -1.46 -5.82
CA PHE A 75 -5.00 -1.67 -6.62
C PHE A 75 -5.86 -2.73 -5.94
N LEU A 76 -7.14 -2.77 -6.30
CA LEU A 76 -8.11 -3.71 -5.75
C LEU A 76 -8.51 -4.69 -6.85
N PHE A 77 -8.66 -5.96 -6.48
CA PHE A 77 -9.32 -6.94 -7.33
C PHE A 77 -10.84 -6.78 -7.25
N LYS A 78 -11.56 -7.42 -8.18
CA LYS A 78 -13.00 -7.61 -8.02
C LYS A 78 -13.23 -8.67 -6.93
N GLY A 79 -13.67 -8.24 -5.75
CA GLY A 79 -13.84 -9.10 -4.58
C GLY A 79 -12.71 -8.91 -3.56
N ARG A 80 -12.62 -9.80 -2.57
CA ARG A 80 -11.68 -9.65 -1.46
C ARG A 80 -10.24 -9.70 -1.93
N SER A 81 -9.44 -8.75 -1.46
CA SER A 81 -8.05 -8.55 -1.84
C SER A 81 -7.18 -8.23 -0.63
N TYR A 82 -5.94 -8.70 -0.70
CA TYR A 82 -4.97 -8.61 0.38
C TYR A 82 -3.66 -8.05 -0.13
N LEU A 83 -3.07 -7.13 0.63
CA LEU A 83 -1.68 -6.74 0.50
C LEU A 83 -0.84 -7.67 1.37
N VAL A 84 0.05 -8.43 0.74
CA VAL A 84 0.96 -9.36 1.42
C VAL A 84 2.35 -8.77 1.38
N ILE A 85 2.93 -8.51 2.54
CA ILE A 85 4.32 -8.10 2.70
C ILE A 85 5.16 -9.33 3.04
N SER A 86 6.18 -9.60 2.23
CA SER A 86 7.04 -10.77 2.35
C SER A 86 8.52 -10.43 2.26
N ARG A 87 9.35 -11.36 2.73
CA ARG A 87 10.80 -11.40 2.56
C ARG A 87 11.19 -12.72 1.88
N GLY A 88 12.42 -12.83 1.39
CA GLY A 88 12.95 -14.06 0.82
C GLY A 88 13.33 -13.87 -0.64
N GLU A 89 12.37 -14.03 -1.55
CA GLU A 89 12.64 -14.03 -3.00
C GLU A 89 12.04 -12.81 -3.73
N LEU A 90 12.87 -12.13 -4.53
CA LEU A 90 12.45 -11.08 -5.46
C LEU A 90 11.80 -11.66 -6.71
N GLY A 91 12.24 -12.81 -7.17
CA GLY A 91 11.62 -13.58 -8.24
C GLY A 91 12.61 -14.46 -9.01
N LEU A 92 12.24 -14.82 -10.23
CA LEU A 92 13.00 -15.69 -11.11
C LEU A 92 13.63 -14.89 -12.26
N LEU A 93 14.93 -15.06 -12.48
CA LEU A 93 15.60 -14.69 -13.72
C LEU A 93 15.36 -15.80 -14.74
N VAL A 94 14.55 -15.49 -15.74
CA VAL A 94 14.31 -16.36 -16.89
C VAL A 94 15.47 -16.16 -17.89
N PRO A 95 16.22 -17.22 -18.25
CA PRO A 95 17.32 -17.09 -19.19
C PRO A 95 16.81 -16.77 -20.59
N ALA A 96 17.63 -16.12 -21.41
CA ALA A 96 17.29 -15.88 -22.81
C ALA A 96 17.30 -17.20 -23.59
N SER A 97 16.20 -17.50 -24.30
CA SER A 97 16.14 -18.62 -25.25
C SER A 97 16.43 -18.15 -26.67
N GLU A 98 17.16 -18.96 -27.45
CA GLU A 98 17.30 -18.72 -28.88
C GLU A 98 15.93 -18.72 -29.58
N ARG A 99 15.81 -17.88 -30.62
CA ARG A 99 14.58 -17.81 -31.43
C ARG A 99 14.26 -19.19 -32.02
N GLY A 100 13.05 -19.69 -31.75
CA GLY A 100 12.56 -20.98 -32.27
C GLY A 100 12.82 -22.18 -31.36
N LYS A 101 13.51 -22.00 -30.22
CA LYS A 101 13.62 -23.03 -29.18
C LYS A 101 12.46 -22.95 -28.18
N PRO A 102 12.19 -24.05 -27.45
CA PRO A 102 11.19 -24.05 -26.37
C PRO A 102 11.50 -22.96 -25.33
N ALA A 103 10.45 -22.42 -24.72
CA ALA A 103 10.61 -21.49 -23.61
C ALA A 103 11.35 -22.17 -22.45
N PRO A 104 12.19 -21.43 -21.70
CA PRO A 104 12.83 -21.94 -20.50
C PRO A 104 11.80 -22.47 -19.50
N THR A 105 12.13 -23.58 -18.86
CA THR A 105 11.32 -24.18 -17.80
C THR A 105 11.66 -23.56 -16.44
N ALA A 106 10.87 -23.85 -15.42
CA ALA A 106 11.15 -23.40 -14.05
C ALA A 106 12.52 -23.87 -13.53
N ALA A 107 13.03 -25.02 -14.03
CA ALA A 107 14.35 -25.54 -13.66
C ALA A 107 15.51 -24.72 -14.28
N ASP A 108 15.26 -24.03 -15.39
CA ASP A 108 16.24 -23.19 -16.07
C ASP A 108 16.33 -21.78 -15.45
N CYS A 109 15.39 -21.43 -14.58
CA CYS A 109 15.29 -20.12 -13.96
C CYS A 109 16.18 -20.01 -12.72
N THR A 110 16.85 -18.87 -12.56
CA THR A 110 17.66 -18.58 -11.36
C THR A 110 16.85 -17.75 -10.37
N ARG A 111 16.76 -18.19 -9.12
CA ARG A 111 16.11 -17.43 -8.05
C ARG A 111 16.95 -16.23 -7.64
N VAL A 112 16.30 -15.09 -7.48
CA VAL A 112 16.90 -13.85 -7.01
C VAL A 112 16.40 -13.58 -5.60
N PRO A 113 17.26 -13.68 -4.56
CA PRO A 113 16.85 -13.32 -3.22
C PRO A 113 16.67 -11.80 -3.09
N LEU A 114 15.74 -11.40 -2.22
CA LEU A 114 15.68 -10.03 -1.73
C LEU A 114 16.92 -9.73 -0.88
N ALA A 115 17.41 -8.49 -0.94
CA ALA A 115 18.48 -8.05 -0.06
C ALA A 115 18.03 -8.09 1.40
N ALA A 116 18.98 -8.29 2.32
CA ALA A 116 18.66 -8.32 3.74
C ALA A 116 18.06 -6.98 4.19
N GLY A 117 16.87 -7.04 4.80
CA GLY A 117 16.14 -5.86 5.27
C GLY A 117 15.12 -5.31 4.27
N ASP A 118 15.16 -5.76 3.00
CA ASP A 118 14.16 -5.38 2.01
C ASP A 118 12.90 -6.23 2.13
N TYR A 119 11.80 -5.68 1.63
CA TYR A 119 10.50 -6.34 1.56
C TYR A 119 10.01 -6.34 0.13
N ARG A 120 9.03 -7.20 -0.12
CA ARG A 120 8.23 -7.19 -1.33
C ARG A 120 6.76 -7.25 -0.97
N SER A 121 5.96 -6.42 -1.64
CA SER A 121 4.52 -6.54 -1.70
C SER A 121 4.06 -7.43 -2.84
N ASP A 122 3.02 -8.21 -2.57
CA ASP A 122 2.16 -8.79 -3.58
C ASP A 122 0.72 -8.41 -3.21
N ILE A 123 -0.07 -7.98 -4.19
CA ILE A 123 -1.52 -7.83 -4.01
C ILE A 123 -2.16 -9.08 -4.58
N VAL A 124 -2.94 -9.77 -3.76
CA VAL A 124 -3.50 -11.09 -4.10
C VAL A 124 -5.00 -11.12 -3.86
N ALA A 125 -5.73 -11.85 -4.71
CA ALA A 125 -7.12 -12.16 -4.45
C ALA A 125 -7.22 -13.21 -3.33
N GLU A 126 -8.37 -13.27 -2.67
CA GLU A 126 -8.64 -14.24 -1.60
C GLU A 126 -8.38 -15.70 -2.01
N ALA A 127 -8.71 -16.06 -3.25
CA ALA A 127 -8.50 -17.42 -3.76
C ALA A 127 -7.02 -17.83 -3.85
N ASP A 128 -6.13 -16.86 -4.09
CA ASP A 128 -4.69 -17.10 -4.29
C ASP A 128 -3.89 -16.96 -2.98
N LEU A 129 -4.46 -16.34 -1.96
CA LEU A 129 -3.80 -16.10 -0.68
C LEU A 129 -3.23 -17.39 -0.04
N PRO A 130 -3.95 -18.53 0.02
CA PRO A 130 -3.38 -19.76 0.58
C PRO A 130 -2.11 -20.22 -0.14
N GLY A 131 -2.04 -20.06 -1.47
CA GLY A 131 -0.88 -20.40 -2.26
C GLY A 131 0.33 -19.53 -1.94
N VAL A 132 0.11 -18.22 -1.74
CA VAL A 132 1.16 -17.28 -1.34
C VAL A 132 1.67 -17.56 0.07
N LEU A 133 0.76 -17.89 1.00
CA LEU A 133 1.14 -18.24 2.38
C LEU A 133 1.89 -19.58 2.46
N ALA A 134 1.65 -20.48 1.53
CA ALA A 134 2.30 -21.80 1.47
C ALA A 134 3.63 -21.80 0.70
N ASP A 135 4.04 -20.69 0.09
CA ASP A 135 5.27 -20.61 -0.70
C ASP A 135 6.52 -20.72 0.21
N PRO A 136 7.31 -21.81 0.10
CA PRO A 136 8.45 -22.03 0.98
C PRO A 136 9.61 -21.05 0.74
N PHE A 137 9.57 -20.29 -0.36
CA PHE A 137 10.60 -19.31 -0.70
C PHE A 137 10.24 -17.89 -0.26
N LYS A 138 9.04 -17.70 0.29
CA LYS A 138 8.57 -16.44 0.85
C LYS A 138 8.33 -16.60 2.34
N SER A 139 8.91 -15.71 3.12
CA SER A 139 8.53 -15.51 4.51
C SER A 139 7.53 -14.37 4.58
N VAL A 140 6.25 -14.70 4.71
CA VAL A 140 5.18 -13.71 4.86
C VAL A 140 5.33 -13.03 6.22
N SER A 141 5.47 -11.71 6.20
CA SER A 141 5.63 -10.88 7.39
C SER A 141 4.30 -10.32 7.85
N ILE A 142 3.51 -9.74 6.93
CA ILE A 142 2.23 -9.08 7.24
C ILE A 142 1.25 -9.32 6.10
N VAL A 143 -0.04 -9.49 6.44
CA VAL A 143 -1.15 -9.51 5.47
C VAL A 143 -2.17 -8.46 5.89
N VAL A 144 -2.50 -7.54 4.99
CA VAL A 144 -3.49 -6.47 5.23
C VAL A 144 -4.67 -6.65 4.28
N SER A 145 -5.90 -6.68 4.81
CA SER A 145 -7.10 -6.71 3.97
C SER A 145 -7.34 -5.34 3.36
N LEU A 146 -7.27 -5.23 2.03
CA LEU A 146 -7.48 -3.96 1.35
C LEU A 146 -8.95 -3.54 1.38
N ASP A 147 -9.88 -4.49 1.35
CA ASP A 147 -11.32 -4.21 1.52
C ASP A 147 -11.63 -3.57 2.86
N TYR A 148 -10.96 -4.02 3.93
CA TYR A 148 -11.09 -3.40 5.24
C TYR A 148 -10.60 -1.94 5.22
N LEU A 149 -9.41 -1.68 4.65
CA LEU A 149 -8.88 -0.32 4.54
C LEU A 149 -9.82 0.59 3.76
N VAL A 150 -10.38 0.09 2.66
CA VAL A 150 -11.36 0.81 1.85
C VAL A 150 -12.61 1.09 2.68
N ALA A 151 -13.19 0.10 3.35
CA ALA A 151 -14.38 0.30 4.18
C ALA A 151 -14.16 1.34 5.29
N VAL A 152 -12.98 1.34 5.93
CA VAL A 152 -12.61 2.34 6.95
C VAL A 152 -12.52 3.75 6.33
N VAL A 153 -11.86 3.88 5.18
CA VAL A 153 -11.73 5.15 4.45
C VAL A 153 -13.10 5.64 3.95
N ASP A 154 -13.95 4.76 3.46
CA ASP A 154 -15.31 5.06 2.99
C ASP A 154 -16.13 5.66 4.12
N ALA A 155 -16.15 5.00 5.27
CA ALA A 155 -16.86 5.47 6.46
C ALA A 155 -16.33 6.82 6.96
N ALA A 156 -15.01 7.03 6.95
CA ALA A 156 -14.41 8.33 7.26
C ALA A 156 -14.82 9.41 6.24
N TRP A 157 -14.91 9.05 4.96
CA TRP A 157 -15.33 9.95 3.89
C TRP A 157 -16.77 10.44 4.07
N GLU A 158 -17.68 9.53 4.43
CA GLU A 158 -19.08 9.83 4.69
C GLU A 158 -19.23 10.78 5.88
N ARG A 159 -18.56 10.50 7.01
CA ARG A 159 -18.58 11.39 8.18
C ARG A 159 -18.06 12.80 7.88
N LEU A 160 -17.02 12.92 7.06
CA LEU A 160 -16.48 14.21 6.62
C LEU A 160 -17.40 14.94 5.63
N ALA A 161 -18.22 14.22 4.88
CA ALA A 161 -19.25 14.82 4.02
C ALA A 161 -20.41 15.37 4.86
N ASP A 162 -20.87 14.61 5.85
CA ASP A 162 -21.97 14.99 6.73
C ASP A 162 -21.58 16.13 7.69
N GLY A 163 -20.33 16.13 8.18
CA GLY A 163 -19.79 17.19 9.05
C GLY A 163 -19.63 18.56 8.38
N LYS A 164 -19.65 18.64 7.03
CA LYS A 164 -19.69 19.93 6.31
C LYS A 164 -21.05 20.64 6.39
N GLY A 165 -22.06 20.04 7.04
CA GLY A 165 -23.32 20.69 7.39
C GLY A 165 -23.29 21.56 8.66
N GLY A 166 -22.15 21.64 9.38
CA GLY A 166 -22.13 22.27 10.70
C GLY A 166 -20.81 22.93 11.09
N THR A 167 -20.37 23.95 10.34
CA THR A 167 -19.61 25.08 10.91
C THR A 167 -19.82 26.30 10.01
N ALA A 168 -20.92 27.01 10.23
CA ALA A 168 -20.95 28.46 10.10
C ALA A 168 -20.86 29.01 11.53
N ASP A 169 -19.71 29.57 11.86
CA ASP A 169 -19.52 30.74 12.72
C ASP A 169 -18.05 31.16 12.68
#